data_AF-A0A9E6RCT7-F1
#
_entry.id   AF-A0A9E6RCT7-F1
#
_cell.length_a   1.000
_cell.length_b   1.000
_cell.length_c   1.000
_cell.angle_alpha   90.00
_cell.angle_beta   90.00
_cell.angle_gamma   90.00
#
_symmetry.space_group_name_H-M   'P 1'
#
loop_
_entity.id
_entity.type
_entity.pdbx_description
1 polymer ?
#
loop_
_entity_poly.entity_id
_entity_poly.type
_entity_poly.pdbx_seq_one_letter_code
_entity_poly.pdbx_strand_id
1 'polypeptide(L)'
;MTTAKIALAAALALGFISPALADRPGADWMTIEQATQKARDAGYAQVTEIEADDGRWEAKGVKNGQIYEFHIDPRTGSISNEHLDD
;
A
#
# COMPACT_ATOMS: atom_id res chain seq x y z
N MET A 1 15.73 -24.94 8.33
CA MET A 1 14.45 -24.23 8.35
C MET A 1 14.56 -23.10 9.34
N THR A 2 14.77 -21.88 8.85
CA THR A 2 14.64 -20.64 9.61
C THR A 2 14.31 -19.56 8.60
N THR A 3 13.05 -19.16 8.58
CA THR A 3 12.51 -18.09 7.74
C THR A 3 13.12 -16.77 8.18
N ALA A 4 13.91 -16.13 7.31
CA ALA A 4 14.42 -14.79 7.57
C ALA A 4 13.28 -13.78 7.38
N LYS A 5 12.84 -13.19 8.49
CA LYS A 5 12.02 -11.98 8.47
C LYS A 5 12.93 -10.82 8.10
N ILE A 6 12.76 -10.24 6.91
CA ILE A 6 13.40 -8.97 6.58
C ILE A 6 12.41 -7.89 6.99
N ALA A 7 12.55 -7.42 8.22
CA ALA A 7 12.06 -6.09 8.60
C ALA A 7 13.00 -5.10 7.91
N LEU A 8 12.48 -4.29 6.99
CA LEU A 8 13.26 -3.21 6.39
C LEU A 8 13.13 -1.98 7.28
N ALA A 9 14.11 -1.81 8.15
CA ALA A 9 14.31 -0.64 8.98
C ALA A 9 14.45 0.63 8.13
N ALA A 10 13.81 1.71 8.58
CA ALA A 10 14.03 3.05 8.10
C ALA A 10 15.53 3.42 8.17
N ALA A 11 16.14 3.66 7.01
CA ALA A 11 17.50 4.17 6.89
C ALA A 11 17.48 5.53 6.19
N LEU A 12 17.71 6.59 6.98
CA LEU A 12 18.09 7.91 6.47
C LEU A 12 19.44 7.80 5.74
N ALA A 13 19.40 7.80 4.40
CA ALA A 13 20.59 7.98 3.57
C ALA A 13 20.29 8.98 2.45
N LEU A 14 21.02 10.09 2.48
CA LEU A 14 21.06 11.09 1.42
C LEU A 14 21.54 10.43 0.12
N GLY A 15 20.69 10.50 -0.92
CA GLY A 15 21.12 10.40 -2.31
C GLY A 15 21.11 9.01 -2.94
N PHE A 16 19.93 8.56 -3.38
CA PHE A 16 19.73 7.89 -4.66
C PHE A 16 18.31 8.26 -5.14
N ILE A 17 18.17 9.23 -6.05
CA ILE A 17 16.95 9.35 -6.87
C ILE A 17 17.09 8.28 -7.96
N SER A 18 17.08 7.02 -7.56
CA SER A 18 16.64 5.97 -8.46
C SER A 18 15.13 6.13 -8.51
N PRO A 19 14.49 6.37 -9.67
CA PRO A 19 13.08 6.09 -9.76
C PRO A 19 12.97 4.61 -9.47
N ALA A 20 12.57 4.24 -8.25
CA ALA A 20 11.98 2.94 -8.03
C ALA A 20 10.91 2.84 -9.10
N LEU A 21 11.05 1.86 -10.00
CA LEU A 21 10.03 1.57 -10.98
C LEU A 21 8.86 1.06 -10.17
N ALA A 22 8.03 1.97 -9.64
CA ALA A 22 6.70 1.61 -9.16
C ALA A 22 6.06 0.87 -10.33
N ASP A 23 5.51 -0.31 -10.04
CA ASP A 23 4.86 -1.08 -11.08
C ASP A 23 3.77 -0.22 -11.70
N ARG A 24 3.54 -0.41 -13.00
CA ARG A 24 2.45 0.31 -13.66
C ARG A 24 1.17 -0.48 -13.44
N PRO A 25 0.07 0.16 -13.00
CA PRO A 25 -1.20 -0.52 -12.87
C PRO A 25 -1.62 -1.10 -14.23
N GLY A 26 -2.22 -2.29 -14.19
CA GLY A 26 -2.76 -2.95 -15.38
C GLY A 26 -3.92 -2.16 -15.98
N ALA A 27 -4.17 -2.34 -17.28
CA ALA A 27 -5.27 -1.64 -17.98
C ALA A 27 -6.67 -2.00 -17.43
N ASP A 28 -6.79 -3.14 -16.76
CA ASP A 28 -8.02 -3.65 -16.13
C ASP A 28 -8.11 -3.32 -14.64
N TRP A 29 -7.16 -2.57 -14.09
CA TRP A 29 -7.16 -2.18 -12.68
C TRP A 29 -8.09 -1.00 -12.44
N MET A 30 -8.68 -0.96 -11.25
CA MET A 30 -9.33 0.24 -10.77
C MET A 30 -8.35 1.41 -10.68
N THR A 31 -8.85 2.62 -10.89
CA THR A 31 -8.04 3.84 -10.76
C THR A 31 -7.62 4.06 -9.30
N ILE A 32 -6.58 4.88 -9.09
CA ILE A 32 -6.17 5.31 -7.75
C ILE A 32 -7.33 5.95 -6.97
N GLU A 33 -8.20 6.70 -7.66
CA GLU A 33 -9.38 7.31 -7.03
C GLU A 33 -10.38 6.25 -6.55
N GLN A 34 -10.63 5.21 -7.36
CA GLN A 34 -11.48 4.10 -6.97
C GLN A 34 -10.88 3.29 -5.81
N ALA A 35 -9.57 3.04 -5.83
CA ALA A 35 -8.85 2.40 -4.73
C ALA A 35 -8.92 3.25 -3.45
N THR A 36 -8.77 4.56 -3.57
CA THR A 36 -8.93 5.51 -2.46
C THR A 36 -10.33 5.44 -1.88
N GLN A 37 -11.36 5.39 -2.72
CA GLN A 37 -12.74 5.28 -2.26
C GLN A 37 -12.97 3.94 -1.55
N LYS A 38 -12.43 2.83 -2.07
CA LYS A 38 -12.50 1.51 -1.41
C LYS A 38 -11.87 1.52 -0.03
N ALA A 39 -10.71 2.17 0.13
CA ALA A 39 -10.08 2.34 1.43
C ALA A 39 -10.98 3.15 2.39
N ARG A 40 -11.57 4.26 1.92
CA ARG A 40 -12.48 5.08 2.74
C ARG A 40 -13.73 4.32 3.16
N ASP A 41 -14.33 3.56 2.25
CA ASP A 41 -15.51 2.73 2.52
C ASP A 41 -15.21 1.64 3.56
N ALA A 42 -13.97 1.18 3.64
CA ALA A 42 -13.49 0.22 4.65
C ALA A 42 -13.10 0.85 6.00
N GLY A 43 -13.29 2.17 6.14
CA GLY A 43 -13.05 2.89 7.39
C GLY A 43 -11.66 3.52 7.53
N TYR A 44 -10.84 3.51 6.49
CA TYR A 44 -9.57 4.23 6.48
C TYR A 44 -9.78 5.72 6.18
N ALA A 45 -9.37 6.57 7.11
CA ALA A 45 -9.23 8.00 6.92
C ALA A 45 -7.81 8.34 6.43
N GLN A 46 -7.59 9.57 5.99
CA GLN A 46 -6.25 10.09 5.66
C GLN A 46 -5.40 9.09 4.85
N VAL A 47 -5.95 8.57 3.75
CA VAL A 47 -5.20 7.70 2.83
C VAL A 47 -4.10 8.54 2.19
N THR A 48 -2.84 8.27 2.57
CA THR A 48 -1.66 9.07 2.20
C THR A 48 -0.89 8.49 1.02
N GLU A 49 -1.05 7.20 0.77
CA GLU A 49 -0.31 6.46 -0.24
C GLU A 49 -1.21 5.41 -0.87
N ILE A 50 -1.17 5.32 -2.19
CA ILE A 50 -1.72 4.23 -3.00
C ILE A 50 -0.78 4.04 -4.17
N GLU A 51 -0.11 2.91 -4.23
CA GLU A 51 0.83 2.58 -5.30
C GLU A 51 0.62 1.17 -5.83
N ALA A 52 0.95 0.98 -7.11
CA ALA A 52 0.90 -0.33 -7.72
C ALA A 52 2.21 -1.05 -7.40
N ASP A 53 2.10 -2.20 -6.74
CA ASP A 53 3.22 -3.06 -6.38
C ASP A 53 2.80 -4.51 -6.56
N ASP A 54 3.64 -5.35 -7.18
CA ASP A 54 3.48 -6.80 -7.18
C ASP A 54 2.05 -7.30 -7.54
N GLY A 55 1.43 -6.65 -8.54
CA GLY A 55 0.11 -7.05 -9.04
C GLY A 55 -1.09 -6.59 -8.21
N ARG A 56 -0.91 -5.68 -7.25
CA ARG A 56 -1.93 -5.13 -6.35
C ARG A 56 -1.76 -3.63 -6.13
N TRP A 57 -2.76 -3.00 -5.50
CA TRP A 57 -2.56 -1.71 -4.87
C TRP A 57 -2.05 -1.93 -3.44
N GLU A 58 -0.97 -1.28 -3.08
CA GLU A 58 -0.51 -1.10 -1.70
C GLU A 58 -0.93 0.28 -1.23
N ALA A 59 -1.48 0.38 -0.01
CA ALA A 59 -2.05 1.62 0.49
C ALA A 59 -1.75 1.83 1.97
N LYS A 60 -1.58 3.11 2.35
CA LYS A 60 -1.45 3.53 3.75
C LYS A 60 -2.59 4.45 4.15
N GLY A 61 -3.18 4.21 5.31
CA GLY A 61 -4.30 5.00 5.82
C GLY A 61 -4.48 4.89 7.33
N VAL A 62 -5.20 5.86 7.91
CA VAL A 62 -5.47 5.91 9.35
C VAL A 62 -6.77 5.20 9.66
N LYS A 63 -6.73 4.24 10.58
CA LYS A 63 -7.93 3.55 11.11
C LYS A 63 -7.77 3.39 12.62
N ASN A 64 -8.82 3.68 13.37
CA ASN A 64 -8.79 3.68 14.84
C ASN A 64 -7.63 4.51 15.46
N GLY A 65 -7.24 5.59 14.79
CA GLY A 65 -6.16 6.48 15.26
C GLY A 65 -4.73 5.96 15.02
N GLN A 66 -4.56 4.84 14.32
CA GLN A 66 -3.25 4.28 13.97
C GLN A 66 -3.10 4.24 12.45
N ILE A 67 -1.85 4.28 11.96
CA ILE A 67 -1.55 4.12 10.54
C ILE A 67 -1.45 2.62 10.25
N TYR A 68 -2.12 2.21 9.19
CA TYR A 68 -2.10 0.85 8.68
C TYR A 68 -1.60 0.86 7.24
N GLU A 69 -0.77 -0.12 6.93
CA GLU A 69 -0.48 -0.54 5.57
C GLU A 69 -1.39 -1.73 5.23
N PHE A 70 -1.94 -1.73 4.02
CA PHE A 70 -2.85 -2.77 3.56
C PHE A 70 -2.85 -2.88 2.04
N HIS A 71 -3.28 -4.03 1.53
CA HIS A 71 -3.38 -4.30 0.12
C HIS A 71 -4.83 -4.20 -0.36
N ILE A 72 -5.03 -3.73 -1.59
CA ILE A 72 -6.32 -3.71 -2.27
C ILE A 72 -6.20 -4.52 -3.57
N ASP A 73 -7.04 -5.53 -3.72
CA ASP A 73 -7.15 -6.26 -4.99
C ASP A 73 -7.63 -5.29 -6.08
N PRO A 74 -6.90 -5.13 -7.20
CA PRO A 74 -7.14 -4.06 -8.15
C PRO A 74 -8.40 -4.24 -9.00
N ARG A 75 -9.02 -5.42 -8.99
CA ARG A 75 -10.22 -5.73 -9.78
C ARG A 75 -11.49 -5.70 -8.93
N THR A 76 -11.38 -6.12 -7.68
CA THR A 76 -12.53 -6.32 -6.77
C THR A 76 -12.60 -5.26 -5.68
N GLY A 77 -11.46 -4.66 -5.30
CA GLY A 77 -11.37 -3.72 -4.18
C GLY A 77 -11.30 -4.42 -2.82
N SER A 78 -11.08 -5.74 -2.80
CA SER A 78 -10.97 -6.51 -1.57
C SER A 78 -9.72 -6.12 -0.80
N ILE A 79 -9.87 -5.82 0.48
CA ILE A 79 -8.76 -5.43 1.35
C ILE A 79 -8.17 -6.66 2.05
N SER A 80 -6.84 -6.75 2.08
CA SER A 80 -6.10 -7.83 2.73
C SER A 80 -4.75 -7.33 3.27
N ASN A 81 -4.04 -8.19 4.01
CA ASN A 81 -2.73 -7.89 4.62
C ASN A 81 -2.69 -6.59 5.42
N GLU A 82 -3.78 -6.27 6.15
CA GLU A 82 -3.82 -5.12 7.05
C GLU A 82 -2.89 -5.34 8.25
N HIS A 83 -1.89 -4.48 8.41
CA HIS A 83 -1.03 -4.41 9.60
C HIS A 83 -0.68 -2.97 9.95
N LEU A 84 -0.24 -2.75 11.19
CA LEU A 84 0.27 -1.45 11.61
C LEU A 84 1.52 -1.10 10.80
N ASP A 85 1.60 0.17 10.42
CA ASP A 85 2.79 0.77 9.82
C ASP A 85 3.71 1.20 10.98
N ASP A 86 4.86 0.53 11.13
CA ASP A 86 5.81 0.67 12.25
C ASP A 86 6.99 1.60 11.92
#